data_AF-A0A2M7H127-F1
#
_entry.id   AF-A0A2M7H127-F1
#
_cell.length_a   1.000
_cell.length_b   1.000
_cell.length_c   1.000
_cell.angle_alpha   90.00
_cell.angle_beta   90.00
_cell.angle_gamma   90.00
#
_symmetry.space_group_name_H-M   'P 1'
#
loop_
_entity.id
_entity.type
_entity.pdbx_description
1 polymer ?
#
loop_
_entity_poly.entity_id
_entity_poly.type
_entity_poly.pdbx_seq_one_letter_code
_entity_poly.pdbx_strand_id
1 'polypeptide(L)'
;PLTFKQFVFFFLAGAVCFILYFIVPFSIFLIACVVLGVGAIILAFLRIGGRPLPTILGNFFKFSISPKIFIWRKVEAPIMIFKKEEIKKEEVEEELPLKIAEKSQLKKLRTQIEIKTK
;
A
#
# COMPACT_ATOMS: atom_id res chain seq x y z
N PRO A 1 -7.88 -30.38 -17.61
CA PRO A 1 -9.32 -30.09 -17.85
C PRO A 1 -9.48 -28.65 -18.36
N LEU A 2 -10.21 -28.44 -19.45
CA LEU A 2 -10.50 -27.10 -19.98
C LEU A 2 -11.32 -26.32 -18.96
N THR A 3 -10.83 -25.14 -18.54
CA THR A 3 -11.56 -24.30 -17.60
C THR A 3 -12.67 -23.54 -18.33
N PHE A 4 -13.82 -23.33 -17.68
CA PHE A 4 -14.94 -22.58 -18.28
C PHE A 4 -14.51 -21.21 -18.82
N LYS A 5 -13.58 -20.55 -18.13
CA LYS A 5 -12.99 -19.28 -18.57
C LYS A 5 -12.25 -19.42 -19.90
N GLN A 6 -11.48 -20.49 -20.10
CA GLN A 6 -10.79 -20.76 -21.37
C GLN A 6 -11.78 -21.03 -22.51
N PHE A 7 -12.88 -21.72 -22.23
CA PHE A 7 -13.92 -21.98 -23.22
C PHE A 7 -14.55 -20.67 -23.75
N VAL A 8 -14.80 -19.70 -22.87
CA VAL A 8 -15.33 -18.39 -23.28
C VAL A 8 -14.40 -17.66 -24.25
N PHE A 9 -13.08 -17.79 -24.10
CA PHE A 9 -12.13 -17.19 -25.05
C PHE A 9 -12.20 -17.83 -26.44
N PHE A 10 -12.31 -19.16 -26.52
CA PHE A 10 -12.51 -19.85 -27.79
C PHE A 10 -13.86 -19.50 -28.43
N PHE A 11 -14.91 -19.39 -27.61
CA PHE A 11 -16.23 -18.97 -28.09
C PHE A 11 -16.19 -17.54 -28.63
N LEU A 12 -15.52 -16.61 -27.94
CA LEU A 12 -15.38 -15.22 -28.37
C LEU A 12 -14.55 -15.11 -29.65
N ALA A 13 -13.41 -15.82 -29.73
CA ALA A 13 -12.59 -15.85 -30.94
C ALA A 13 -13.35 -16.47 -32.13
N GLY A 14 -14.10 -17.54 -31.88
CA GLY A 14 -14.97 -18.18 -32.88
C GLY A 14 -16.10 -17.27 -33.35
N ALA A 15 -16.76 -16.55 -32.43
CA ALA A 15 -17.80 -15.58 -32.74
C ALA A 15 -17.25 -14.41 -33.58
N VAL A 16 -16.10 -13.86 -33.20
CA VAL A 16 -15.41 -12.81 -33.98
C VAL A 16 -15.04 -13.32 -35.37
N CYS A 17 -14.52 -14.54 -35.46
CA CYS A 17 -14.18 -15.17 -36.74
C CYS A 17 -15.43 -15.36 -37.62
N PHE A 18 -16.55 -15.83 -37.03
CA PHE A 18 -17.81 -16.00 -37.74
C PHE A 18 -18.37 -14.69 -38.30
N ILE A 19 -18.27 -13.59 -37.55
CA ILE A 19 -18.66 -12.26 -38.02
C ILE A 19 -17.75 -11.81 -39.16
N LEU A 20 -16.44 -12.06 -39.04
CA LEU A 20 -15.44 -11.67 -40.05
C LEU A 20 -15.65 -12.40 -41.38
N TYR A 21 -16.12 -13.65 -41.35
CA TYR A 21 -16.47 -14.43 -42.53
C TYR A 21 -17.50 -13.73 -43.43
N PHE A 22 -18.45 -13.00 -42.83
CA PHE A 22 -19.48 -12.28 -43.59
C PHE A 22 -19.00 -10.97 -44.23
N ILE A 23 -17.90 -10.39 -43.74
CA ILE A 23 -17.46 -9.04 -44.12
C ILE A 23 -16.31 -9.07 -45.14
N VAL A 24 -15.48 -10.11 -45.10
CA VAL A 24 -14.15 -10.12 -45.72
C VAL A 24 -14.05 -11.21 -46.80
N PRO A 25 -13.34 -10.98 -47.92
CA PRO A 25 -13.09 -12.03 -48.93
C PRO A 25 -12.31 -13.23 -48.35
N PHE A 26 -12.59 -14.42 -48.88
CA PHE A 26 -12.14 -15.72 -48.33
C PHE A 26 -10.64 -15.80 -48.06
N SER A 27 -9.80 -15.22 -48.93
CA SER A 27 -8.35 -15.22 -48.75
C SER A 27 -7.91 -14.49 -47.48
N ILE A 28 -8.44 -13.29 -47.23
CA ILE A 28 -8.07 -12.49 -46.04
C ILE A 28 -8.70 -13.11 -44.78
N PHE A 29 -9.90 -13.69 -44.91
CA PHE A 29 -10.56 -14.43 -43.83
C PHE A 29 -9.70 -15.59 -43.31
N LEU A 30 -9.08 -16.38 -44.20
CA LEU A 30 -8.26 -17.52 -43.81
C LEU A 30 -7.05 -17.08 -42.95
N ILE A 31 -6.34 -16.04 -43.36
CA ILE A 31 -5.23 -15.47 -42.58
C ILE A 31 -5.73 -14.97 -41.22
N ALA A 32 -6.82 -14.20 -41.21
CA ALA A 32 -7.36 -13.64 -39.97
C ALA A 32 -7.82 -14.73 -38.99
N CYS A 33 -8.43 -15.81 -39.49
CA CYS A 33 -8.83 -16.96 -38.70
C CYS A 33 -7.63 -17.63 -38.02
N VAL A 34 -6.54 -17.86 -38.76
CA VAL A 34 -5.30 -18.43 -38.20
C VAL A 34 -4.71 -17.52 -37.13
N VAL A 35 -4.61 -16.22 -37.40
CA VAL A 35 -4.05 -15.25 -36.43
C VAL A 35 -4.91 -15.17 -35.16
N LEU A 36 -6.24 -15.08 -35.30
CA LEU A 36 -7.15 -15.05 -34.16
C LEU A 36 -7.16 -16.37 -33.38
N GLY A 37 -7.10 -17.51 -34.06
CA GLY A 37 -7.05 -18.83 -33.44
C GLY A 37 -5.78 -19.03 -32.63
N VAL A 38 -4.62 -18.72 -33.22
CA VAL A 38 -3.33 -18.78 -32.52
C VAL A 38 -3.31 -17.81 -31.35
N GLY A 39 -3.80 -16.58 -31.55
CA GLY A 39 -3.92 -15.58 -30.48
C GLY A 39 -4.79 -16.07 -29.32
N ALA A 40 -5.93 -16.70 -29.60
CA ALA A 40 -6.84 -17.24 -28.59
C ALA A 40 -6.20 -18.38 -27.79
N ILE A 41 -5.45 -19.27 -28.45
CA ILE A 41 -4.73 -20.37 -27.78
C ILE A 41 -3.66 -19.81 -26.85
N ILE A 42 -2.85 -18.86 -27.32
CA ILE A 42 -1.82 -18.22 -26.49
C ILE A 42 -2.48 -17.55 -25.28
N LEU A 43 -3.55 -16.79 -25.49
CA LEU A 43 -4.22 -16.09 -24.40
C LEU A 43 -4.88 -17.04 -23.38
N ALA A 44 -5.37 -18.20 -23.84
CA ALA A 44 -6.03 -19.19 -22.98
C ALA A 44 -5.03 -20.06 -22.18
N PHE A 45 -3.86 -20.36 -22.74
CA PHE A 45 -2.90 -21.31 -22.16
C PHE A 45 -1.64 -20.65 -21.59
N LEU A 46 -1.30 -19.43 -21.97
CA LEU A 46 -0.11 -18.76 -21.46
C LEU A 46 -0.31 -18.38 -19.99
N ARG A 47 0.68 -18.73 -19.18
CA ARG A 47 0.73 -18.44 -17.74
C ARG A 47 1.93 -17.54 -17.49
N ILE A 48 1.71 -16.36 -16.92
CA ILE A 48 2.78 -15.45 -16.51
C ILE A 48 2.87 -15.52 -14.98
N GLY A 49 4.07 -15.82 -14.47
CA GLY A 49 4.34 -15.85 -13.02
C GLY A 49 3.46 -16.85 -12.25
N GLY A 50 3.11 -17.99 -12.85
CA GLY A 50 2.28 -19.02 -12.22
C GLY A 50 0.78 -18.72 -12.21
N ARG A 51 0.33 -17.56 -12.71
CA ARG A 51 -1.08 -17.21 -12.85
C ARG A 51 -1.53 -17.33 -14.31
N PRO A 52 -2.72 -17.89 -14.58
CA PRO A 52 -3.24 -17.94 -15.94
C PRO A 52 -3.58 -16.53 -16.43
N LEU A 53 -3.21 -16.22 -17.67
CA LEU A 53 -3.47 -14.92 -18.31
C LEU A 53 -4.93 -14.45 -18.21
N PRO A 54 -5.95 -15.30 -18.40
CA PRO A 54 -7.35 -14.91 -18.26
C PRO A 54 -7.68 -14.23 -16.92
N THR A 55 -7.07 -14.71 -15.84
CA THR A 55 -7.27 -14.14 -14.50
C THR A 55 -6.59 -12.79 -14.41
N ILE A 56 -5.37 -12.66 -14.94
CA ILE A 56 -4.63 -11.38 -14.94
C ILE A 56 -5.41 -10.32 -15.73
N LEU A 57 -5.92 -10.69 -16.90
CA LEU A 57 -6.70 -9.80 -17.77
C LEU A 57 -8.02 -9.39 -17.09
N GLY A 58 -8.74 -10.34 -16.49
CA GLY A 58 -9.95 -10.04 -15.72
C GLY A 58 -9.67 -9.10 -14.54
N ASN A 59 -8.58 -9.30 -13.81
CA ASN A 59 -8.13 -8.39 -12.75
C ASN A 59 -7.75 -7.01 -13.29
N PHE A 60 -7.11 -6.94 -14.45
CA PHE A 60 -6.75 -5.69 -15.12
C PHE A 60 -8.00 -4.89 -15.51
N PHE A 61 -8.98 -5.51 -16.17
CA PHE A 61 -10.25 -4.87 -16.50
C PHE A 61 -11.01 -4.43 -15.25
N LYS A 62 -11.09 -5.30 -14.23
CA LYS A 62 -11.71 -4.96 -12.95
C LYS A 62 -11.03 -3.75 -12.31
N PHE A 63 -9.71 -3.68 -12.30
CA PHE A 63 -8.97 -2.53 -11.78
C PHE A 63 -9.17 -1.27 -12.62
N SER A 64 -9.23 -1.39 -13.94
CA SER A 64 -9.40 -0.26 -14.85
C SER A 64 -10.79 0.38 -14.77
N ILE A 65 -11.82 -0.44 -14.55
CA ILE A 65 -13.22 0.02 -14.47
C ILE A 65 -13.60 0.39 -13.02
N SER A 66 -12.92 -0.18 -12.03
CA SER A 66 -13.21 0.09 -10.62
C SER A 66 -12.96 1.57 -10.29
N PRO A 67 -13.91 2.24 -9.61
CA PRO A 67 -13.72 3.60 -9.16
C PRO A 67 -12.58 3.66 -8.13
N LYS A 68 -11.64 4.57 -8.35
CA LYS A 68 -10.53 4.81 -7.41
C LYS A 68 -10.99 5.76 -6.31
N ILE A 69 -11.76 5.22 -5.36
CA ILE A 69 -12.13 5.97 -4.16
C ILE A 69 -10.94 6.06 -3.22
N PHE A 70 -10.23 7.18 -3.26
CA PHE A 70 -9.20 7.51 -2.29
C PHE A 70 -9.87 8.05 -1.03
N ILE A 71 -10.20 7.16 -0.10
CA ILE A 71 -10.75 7.57 1.19
C ILE A 71 -9.57 8.01 2.06
N TRP A 72 -9.37 9.34 2.19
CA TRP A 72 -8.41 9.86 3.15
C TRP A 72 -8.99 9.69 4.56
N ARG A 73 -8.66 8.57 5.20
CA ARG A 73 -8.95 8.37 6.61
C ARG A 73 -7.81 9.01 7.40
N LYS A 74 -8.07 10.21 7.94
CA LYS A 74 -7.22 10.75 9.00
C LYS A 74 -7.33 9.76 10.16
N VAL A 75 -6.37 8.85 10.25
CA VAL A 75 -6.20 8.07 11.48
C VAL A 75 -5.78 9.13 12.47
N GLU A 76 -6.74 9.60 13.28
CA GLU A 76 -6.43 10.23 14.54
C GLU A 76 -5.57 9.18 15.25
N ALA A 77 -4.25 9.36 15.18
CA ALA A 77 -3.36 8.54 15.96
C ALA A 77 -3.92 8.62 17.38
N PRO A 78 -4.24 7.49 18.03
CA PRO A 78 -4.74 7.54 19.39
C PRO A 78 -3.73 8.37 20.13
N ILE A 79 -4.19 9.49 20.70
CA ILE A 79 -3.38 10.35 21.55
C ILE A 79 -2.87 9.36 22.59
N MET A 80 -1.60 8.96 22.48
CA MET A 80 -0.98 8.15 23.51
C MET A 80 -0.87 9.12 24.67
N ILE A 81 -1.93 9.16 25.48
CA ILE A 81 -1.91 9.76 26.79
C ILE A 81 -0.88 8.89 27.50
N PHE A 82 0.39 9.30 27.47
CA PHE A 82 1.38 8.80 28.38
C PHE A 82 0.78 9.06 29.75
N LYS A 83 0.21 8.01 30.33
CA LYS A 83 -0.21 8.01 31.72
C LYS A 83 1.08 8.32 32.46
N LYS A 84 1.22 9.57 32.90
CA LYS A 84 2.25 9.96 33.83
C LYS A 84 2.01 9.05 35.02
N GLU A 85 2.81 7.99 35.12
CA GLU A 85 2.86 7.17 36.31
C GLU A 85 3.18 8.16 37.43
N GLU A 86 2.19 8.38 38.27
CA GLU A 86 2.40 8.99 39.57
C GLU A 86 3.43 8.10 40.25
N ILE A 87 4.66 8.60 40.32
CA ILE A 87 5.72 8.03 41.12
C ILE A 87 5.13 7.96 42.52
N LYS A 88 4.74 6.76 42.94
CA LYS A 88 4.41 6.45 44.33
C LYS A 88 5.59 6.93 45.14
N LYS A 89 5.34 7.90 46.02
CA LYS A 89 6.23 8.21 47.13
C LYS A 89 6.26 6.97 48.01
N GLU A 90 7.28 6.14 47.82
CA GLU A 90 7.73 5.22 48.85
C GLU A 90 8.69 6.02 49.74
N GLU A 91 8.25 6.24 50.98
CA GLU A 91 9.13 6.52 52.10
C GLU A 91 10.07 5.32 52.26
N VAL A 92 11.32 5.49 51.85
CA VAL A 92 12.46 4.74 52.38
C VAL A 92 13.55 5.78 52.64
N GLU A 93 13.83 5.98 53.93
CA GLU A 93 14.97 6.74 54.44
C GLU A 93 16.30 6.14 53.95
N GLU A 94 17.31 7.02 53.79
CA GLU A 94 18.74 6.74 53.60
C GLU A 94 19.10 6.10 52.23
N GLU A 95 19.91 6.68 51.34
CA GLU A 95 21.08 7.54 51.47
C GLU A 95 21.26 8.36 50.18
N LEU A 96 21.50 9.67 50.33
CA LEU A 96 22.47 10.51 49.61
C LEU A 96 22.02 11.96 49.81
N PRO A 97 22.79 12.79 50.54
CA PRO A 97 22.48 14.20 50.64
C PRO A 97 22.69 14.76 49.23
N LEU A 98 21.61 15.07 48.52
CA LEU A 98 21.72 15.95 47.39
C LEU A 98 22.29 17.26 47.94
N LYS A 99 23.61 17.44 47.76
CA LYS A 99 24.35 18.70 47.87
C LYS A 99 23.84 19.67 46.79
N ILE A 100 22.54 19.91 46.77
CA ILE A 100 21.92 20.94 45.96
C ILE A 100 22.06 22.21 46.80
N ALA A 101 22.96 23.06 46.33
CA ALA A 101 23.34 24.37 46.86
C ALA A 101 24.46 24.38 47.90
N GLU A 102 25.62 23.80 47.55
CA GLU A 102 26.88 24.43 47.94
C GLU A 102 26.96 25.81 47.25
N LYS A 103 26.38 26.82 47.91
CA LYS A 103 26.31 28.26 47.58
C LYS A 103 26.55 28.63 46.11
N SER A 104 25.44 28.84 45.39
CA SER A 104 25.41 29.41 44.04
C SER A 104 26.39 30.58 43.87
N GLN A 105 27.36 30.42 42.97
CA GLN A 105 28.39 31.42 42.64
C GLN A 105 27.75 32.75 42.19
N LEU A 106 26.57 32.70 41.58
CA LEU A 106 25.80 33.87 41.17
C LEU A 106 25.32 34.70 42.37
N LYS A 107 24.92 34.05 43.46
CA LYS A 107 24.49 34.74 44.68
C LYS A 107 25.66 35.47 45.36
N LYS A 108 26.85 34.87 45.33
CA LYS A 108 28.10 35.47 45.84
C LYS A 108 28.50 36.71 45.04
N LEU A 109 28.44 36.63 43.71
CA LEU A 109 28.77 37.76 42.82
C LEU A 109 27.80 38.93 43.01
N ARG A 110 26.49 38.64 43.13
CA ARG A 110 25.47 39.66 43.40
C ARG A 110 25.78 40.45 44.68
N THR A 111 26.09 39.76 45.77
CA THR A 111 26.41 40.41 47.03
C THR A 111 27.69 41.25 46.95
N GLN A 112 28.70 40.84 46.18
CA GLN A 112 29.92 41.64 45.97
C GLN A 112 29.68 42.95 45.22
N ILE A 113 28.80 42.93 44.22
CA ILE A 113 28.43 44.14 43.47
C ILE A 113 27.70 45.14 44.39
N GLU A 114 26.81 44.63 45.23
CA GLU A 114 26.00 45.43 46.16
C GLU A 114 26.85 46.11 47.24
N ILE A 115 27.83 45.41 47.83
CA ILE A 115 28.74 46.00 48.83
C ILE A 115 29.77 46.98 48.24
N LYS A 116 30.12 46.87 46.95
CA LYS A 116 31.15 47.71 46.31
C LYS A 116 30.62 49.04 45.78
N THR A 117 29.30 49.14 45.65
CA THR A 117 28.61 50.32 45.11
C THR A 117 28.19 51.32 46.21
N LYS A 118 28.41 50.98 47.48
CA LYS A 118 28.13 51.83 48.64
C LYS A 118 29.43 52.27 49.31
#